data_AF-A0A2S9GK25-F1
#
_entry.id   AF-A0A2S9GK25-F1
#
_cell.length_a   1.000
_cell.length_b   1.000
_cell.length_c   1.000
_cell.angle_alpha   90.00
_cell.angle_beta   90.00
_cell.angle_gamma   90.00
#
_symmetry.space_group_name_H-M   'P 1'
#
loop_
_entity.id
_entity.type
_entity.pdbx_description
1 polymer ?
#
loop_
_entity_poly.entity_id
_entity_poly.type
_entity_poly.pdbx_seq_one_letter_code
_entity_poly.pdbx_strand_id
1 'polypeptide(L)' 'MSGPNSCPISPDFDFLDATLNLERLPVEELAELRHSEPIHWVDVPGGTGGFGDKGYWLVTKHA' A
#
# COMPACT_ATOMS: atom_id res chain seq x y z
N MET A 1 -18.03 11.47 7.07
CA MET A 1 -16.89 11.73 7.97
C MET A 1 -16.38 10.37 8.40
N SER A 2 -15.30 9.88 7.80
CA SER A 2 -14.67 8.63 8.24
C SER A 2 -14.01 8.88 9.60
N GLY A 3 -14.22 7.97 10.54
CA GLY A 3 -13.67 8.07 11.90
C GLY A 3 -12.13 8.03 11.91
N PRO A 4 -11.50 8.25 13.07
CA PRO A 4 -10.05 8.42 13.22
C PRO A 4 -9.17 7.21 12.84
N ASN A 5 -9.74 6.13 12.28
CA ASN A 5 -9.05 4.88 11.94
C ASN A 5 -9.32 4.39 10.50
N SER A 6 -9.70 5.29 9.58
CA SER A 6 -9.78 4.90 8.16
C SER A 6 -8.37 4.90 7.57
N CYS A 7 -7.91 3.74 7.05
CA CYS A 7 -6.73 3.73 6.19
C CYS A 7 -6.98 4.72 5.03
N PRO A 8 -6.05 5.67 4.79
CA PRO A 8 -6.26 6.71 3.80
C PRO A 8 -6.02 6.23 2.36
N ILE A 9 -5.48 5.02 2.19
CA ILE A 9 -5.28 4.39 0.88
C ILE A 9 -6.50 3.54 0.53
N SER A 10 -6.91 3.60 -0.73
CA SER A 10 -7.97 2.72 -1.24
C SER A 10 -7.56 1.25 -1.07
N PRO A 11 -8.45 0.36 -0.59
CA PRO A 11 -8.16 -1.07 -0.50
C PRO A 11 -7.89 -1.72 -1.87
N ASP A 12 -8.32 -1.06 -2.96
CA ASP A 12 -8.09 -1.52 -4.33
C ASP A 12 -6.78 -0.99 -4.94
N PHE A 13 -6.02 -0.16 -4.22
CA PHE A 13 -4.75 0.37 -4.71
C PHE A 13 -3.64 -0.67 -4.57
N ASP A 14 -3.12 -1.16 -5.69
CA ASP A 14 -2.00 -2.11 -5.71
C ASP A 14 -0.66 -1.39 -5.90
N PHE A 15 0.15 -1.33 -4.84
CA PHE A 15 1.51 -0.78 -4.90
C PHE A 15 2.48 -1.61 -5.76
N LEU A 16 2.10 -2.84 -6.14
CA LEU A 16 2.87 -3.73 -6.99
C LEU A 16 2.36 -3.77 -8.44
N ASP A 17 1.35 -2.97 -8.81
CA ASP A 17 0.92 -2.87 -10.20
C ASP A 17 2.04 -2.31 -11.07
N ALA A 18 2.61 -3.16 -11.93
CA ALA A 18 3.67 -2.77 -12.84
C ALA A 18 3.21 -1.71 -13.87
N THR A 19 1.91 -1.65 -14.17
CA THR A 19 1.33 -0.70 -15.12
C THR A 19 1.39 0.72 -14.56
N LEU A 20 1.19 0.88 -13.25
CA LEU A 20 1.27 2.18 -12.57
C LEU A 20 2.62 2.87 -12.84
N ASN A 21 3.72 2.12 -12.84
CA ASN A 21 5.07 2.66 -13.09
C ASN A 21 5.24 3.25 -14.50
N LEU A 22 4.37 2.90 -15.46
CA LEU A 22 4.37 3.51 -16.80
C LEU A 22 3.68 4.88 -16.80
N GLU A 23 2.82 5.14 -15.83
CA GLU A 23 2.00 6.35 -15.74
C GLU A 23 2.59 7.36 -14.75
N ARG A 24 2.99 6.89 -13.56
CA ARG A 24 3.55 7.73 -12.48
C ARG A 24 4.20 6.90 -11.37
N LEU A 25 4.79 7.59 -10.40
CA LEU A 25 5.19 7.00 -9.12
C LEU A 25 4.10 7.21 -8.06
N PRO A 26 3.90 6.27 -7.12
CA PRO A 26 2.91 6.37 -6.03
C PRO A 26 3.40 7.27 -4.87
N VAL A 27 3.89 8.47 -5.18
CA VAL A 27 4.56 9.35 -4.19
C VAL A 27 3.58 9.84 -3.13
N GLU A 28 2.36 10.21 -3.55
CA GLU A 28 1.32 10.74 -2.66
C GLU A 28 0.80 9.66 -1.71
N GLU A 29 0.54 8.46 -2.23
CA GLU A 29 0.10 7.32 -1.44
C GLU A 29 1.15 6.90 -0.41
N LEU A 30 2.42 6.83 -0.81
CA LEU A 30 3.51 6.53 0.11
C LEU A 30 3.71 7.66 1.14
N ALA A 31 3.48 8.93 0.78
CA ALA A 31 3.57 10.06 1.71
C ALA A 31 2.49 10.01 2.79
N GLU A 32 1.27 9.67 2.39
CA GLU A 32 0.15 9.52 3.29
C GLU A 32 0.39 8.36 4.27
N LEU A 33 0.79 7.18 3.78
CA LEU A 33 1.16 6.05 4.65
C LEU A 33 2.31 6.41 5.60
N ARG A 34 3.35 7.12 5.14
CA ARG A 34 4.42 7.58 6.05
C ARG A 34 3.90 8.44 7.21
N HIS A 35 2.86 9.23 6.96
CA HIS A 35 2.25 10.12 7.94
C HIS A 35 1.32 9.37 8.91
N SER A 36 0.43 8.52 8.39
CA SER A 36 -0.65 7.89 9.16
C SER A 36 -0.33 6.50 9.70
N GLU A 37 0.31 5.64 8.88
CA GLU A 37 0.53 4.21 9.16
C GLU A 37 1.81 3.72 8.46
N PRO A 38 3.00 4.05 9.01
CA PRO A 38 4.27 3.88 8.29
C PRO A 38 4.70 2.42 8.10
N ILE A 39 4.06 1.50 8.83
CA ILE A 39 4.16 0.05 8.67
C ILE A 39 2.74 -0.44 8.45
N HIS A 40 2.38 -0.75 7.20
CA HIS A 40 1.01 -1.09 6.81
C HIS A 40 0.95 -2.49 6.21
N TRP A 41 -0.04 -3.30 6.60
CA TRP A 41 -0.28 -4.62 6.02
C TRP A 41 -1.20 -4.50 4.82
N VAL A 42 -0.75 -5.00 3.66
CA VAL A 42 -1.57 -5.11 2.46
C VAL A 42 -2.07 -6.54 2.32
N ASP A 43 -3.38 -6.73 2.42
CA ASP A 43 -4.02 -8.03 2.24
C ASP A 43 -4.06 -8.44 0.76
N VAL A 44 -3.55 -9.63 0.48
CA VAL A 44 -3.58 -10.26 -0.85
C VAL A 44 -3.97 -11.74 -0.67
N PRO A 45 -5.26 -12.06 -0.44
CA PRO A 45 -5.68 -13.40 -0.05
C PRO A 45 -5.35 -14.51 -1.06
N GLY A 46 -5.20 -14.15 -2.34
CA GLY A 46 -4.85 -15.06 -3.44
C GLY A 46 -3.37 -15.09 -3.82
N GLY A 47 -2.51 -14.34 -3.12
CA GLY A 47 -1.13 -14.09 -3.53
C GLY A 47 -1.01 -13.05 -4.65
N THR A 48 0.20 -12.52 -4.85
CA THR A 48 0.54 -11.53 -5.88
C THR A 48 2.00 -11.66 -6.30
N GLY A 49 2.37 -11.16 -7.48
CA GLY A 49 3.78 -11.03 -7.89
C GLY A 49 4.57 -12.35 -7.96
N GLY A 50 3.89 -13.49 -8.05
CA GLY A 50 4.51 -14.83 -8.00
C GLY A 50 4.64 -15.42 -6.58
N PHE A 51 4.20 -14.71 -5.56
CA PHE A 51 4.13 -15.17 -4.17
C PHE A 51 2.73 -15.71 -3.86
N GLY A 52 2.67 -16.84 -3.16
CA GLY A 52 1.42 -17.50 -2.74
C GLY A 52 1.06 -17.25 -1.27
N ASP A 53 1.70 -16.26 -0.64
CA ASP A 53 1.34 -15.78 0.69
C ASP A 53 0.12 -14.86 0.64
N LYS A 54 -0.31 -14.37 1.81
CA LYS A 54 -1.60 -13.67 1.96
C LYS A 54 -1.49 -12.16 1.94
N GLY A 55 -0.32 -11.62 1.60
CA GLY A 55 -0.06 -10.19 1.69
C GLY A 55 1.38 -9.86 2.06
N TYR A 56 1.65 -8.57 2.24
CA TYR A 56 2.99 -8.05 2.54
C TYR A 56 2.93 -6.82 3.44
N TRP A 57 4.04 -6.54 4.12
CA TRP A 57 4.23 -5.31 4.88
C TRP A 57 4.84 -4.22 3.99
N LEU A 58 4.17 -3.07 3.90
CA LEU A 58 4.77 -1.84 3.42
C LEU A 58 5.52 -1.16 4.55
N VAL A 59 6.82 -0.96 4.35
CA VAL A 59 7.66 -0.16 5.25
C VAL A 59 8.01 1.14 4.53
N THR A 60 7.46 2.25 5.00
CA THR A 60 7.54 3.53 4.26
C THR A 60 8.51 4.52 4.89
N LYS A 61 9.02 4.25 6.10
CA LYS A 61 10.05 5.05 6.76
C LYS A 61 11.44 4.43 6.62
N HIS A 62 12.45 5.28 6.53
CA HIS A 62 13.85 4.87 6.54
C HIS A 62 14.33 4.51 7.96
N ALA A 63 13.99 5.34 8.95
CA ALA A 63 14.28 5.16 10.37
C ALA A 63 13.12 5.69 11.21
#